data_AF-A0A2E3U9T0-F1
#
_entry.id   AF-A0A2E3U9T0-F1
#
_cell.length_a   1.000
_cell.length_b   1.000
_cell.length_c   1.000
_cell.angle_alpha   90.00
_cell.angle_beta   90.00
_cell.angle_gamma   90.00
#
_symmetry.space_group_name_H-M   'P 1'
#
loop_
_entity.id
_entity.type
_entity.pdbx_description
1 polymer ?
#
loop_
_entity_poly.entity_id
_entity_poly.type
_entity_poly.pdbx_seq_one_letter_code
_entity_poly.pdbx_strand_id
1 'polypeptide(L)'
;MSVPVVEDEPAPAFAFSWFNVDPRLSVLAMLPAGADCLTSACRQMLQRILVALNAEFKEAVGHEHTFHWPFPGDLGLPTGHRAARQAVDGFVARRRREQPSALLLILADETPPFLYGDNSADGEDQHGHLIAHRQFGFAMLRTHSLHAMEADGALKRSAWQAMQSIRDRLQRGAG
;
A
#
# COMPACT_ATOMS: atom_id res chain seq x y z
N MET A 1 -34.40 -21.76 -14.42
CA MET A 1 -33.90 -20.38 -14.20
C MET A 1 -32.40 -20.50 -14.01
N SER A 2 -31.61 -20.11 -15.00
CA SER A 2 -30.15 -20.06 -14.89
C SER A 2 -29.77 -18.74 -14.21
N VAL A 3 -29.06 -18.81 -13.09
CA VAL A 3 -28.48 -17.61 -12.48
C VAL A 3 -27.46 -17.06 -13.49
N PRO A 4 -27.54 -15.78 -13.90
CA PRO A 4 -26.52 -15.21 -14.77
C PRO A 4 -25.18 -15.28 -14.03
N VAL A 5 -24.20 -15.95 -14.63
CA VAL A 5 -22.80 -15.82 -14.21
C VAL A 5 -22.44 -14.38 -14.50
N VAL A 6 -22.39 -13.54 -13.46
CA VAL A 6 -21.88 -12.18 -13.60
C VAL A 6 -20.43 -12.33 -14.02
N GLU A 7 -20.13 -12.04 -15.29
CA GLU A 7 -18.76 -12.04 -15.80
C GLU A 7 -17.96 -11.02 -14.97
N ASP A 8 -16.88 -11.52 -14.34
CA ASP A 8 -15.98 -10.69 -13.56
C ASP A 8 -15.11 -9.91 -14.54
N GLU A 9 -15.25 -8.58 -14.56
CA GLU A 9 -14.49 -7.71 -15.45
C GLU A 9 -12.98 -7.94 -15.28
N PRO A 10 -12.19 -7.87 -16.37
CA PRO A 10 -10.75 -8.07 -16.28
C PRO A 10 -10.12 -7.01 -15.39
N ALA A 11 -9.38 -7.41 -14.38
CA ALA A 11 -8.66 -6.47 -13.53
C ALA A 11 -7.43 -5.93 -14.27
N PRO A 12 -7.10 -4.63 -14.11
CA PRO A 12 -5.87 -4.09 -14.65
C PRO A 12 -4.66 -4.77 -14.00
N ALA A 13 -3.55 -4.88 -14.74
CA ALA A 13 -2.28 -5.34 -14.18
C ALA A 13 -1.71 -4.30 -13.21
N PHE A 14 -1.16 -4.75 -12.10
CA PHE A 14 -0.52 -3.87 -11.12
C PHE A 14 0.51 -4.64 -10.28
N ALA A 15 1.41 -3.90 -9.66
CA ALA A 15 2.34 -4.46 -8.70
C ALA A 15 2.61 -3.47 -7.56
N PHE A 16 2.95 -4.00 -6.39
CA PHE A 16 3.37 -3.19 -5.25
C PHE A 16 4.37 -3.94 -4.39
N SER A 17 5.18 -3.15 -3.67
CA SER A 17 6.09 -3.62 -2.65
C SER A 17 5.51 -3.40 -1.27
N TRP A 18 5.60 -4.40 -0.41
CA TRP A 18 5.19 -4.34 1.00
C TRP A 18 6.40 -4.43 1.92
N PHE A 19 6.42 -3.57 2.93
CA PHE A 19 7.44 -3.55 3.98
C PHE A 19 6.76 -3.63 5.35
N ASN A 20 7.17 -4.62 6.13
CA ASN A 20 6.91 -4.66 7.57
C ASN A 20 8.01 -3.86 8.25
N VAL A 21 7.71 -2.62 8.68
CA VAL A 21 8.70 -1.74 9.31
C VAL A 21 8.87 -2.13 10.77
N ASP A 22 7.77 -2.09 11.52
CA ASP A 22 7.70 -2.54 12.91
C ASP A 22 6.23 -2.85 13.29
N PRO A 23 5.91 -3.19 14.54
CA PRO A 23 4.53 -3.42 14.96
C PRO A 23 3.61 -2.18 14.91
N ARG A 24 4.16 -0.98 14.70
CA ARG A 24 3.39 0.26 14.59
C ARG A 24 3.07 0.57 13.12
N LEU A 25 3.97 0.26 12.20
CA LEU A 25 3.89 0.68 10.79
C LEU A 25 4.21 -0.45 9.79
N SER A 26 3.36 -0.56 8.78
CA SER A 26 3.68 -1.19 7.49
C SER A 26 3.63 -0.15 6.37
N VAL A 27 4.32 -0.43 5.27
CA VAL A 27 4.30 0.41 4.06
C VAL A 27 3.91 -0.44 2.85
N LEU A 28 3.01 0.09 2.03
CA LEU A 28 2.74 -0.38 0.68
C LEU A 28 3.20 0.69 -0.31
N ALA A 29 4.08 0.34 -1.23
CA ALA A 29 4.56 1.24 -2.28
C ALA A 29 4.20 0.69 -3.65
N MET A 30 3.40 1.43 -4.42
CA MET A 30 3.04 1.02 -5.78
C MET A 30 4.27 1.03 -6.70
N LEU A 31 4.34 0.01 -7.54
CA LEU A 31 5.38 -0.15 -8.55
C LEU A 31 4.88 0.35 -9.91
N PRO A 32 5.77 0.93 -10.74
CA PRO A 32 5.49 1.20 -12.13
C PRO A 32 5.15 -0.09 -12.89
N ALA A 33 4.42 0.04 -13.99
CA ALA A 33 4.10 -1.09 -14.85
C ALA A 33 5.39 -1.82 -15.30
N GLY A 34 5.41 -3.15 -15.13
CA GLY A 34 6.54 -4.00 -15.51
C GLY A 34 7.72 -4.01 -14.52
N ALA A 35 7.64 -3.31 -13.38
CA ALA A 35 8.68 -3.36 -12.36
C ALA A 35 8.51 -4.57 -11.41
N ASP A 36 9.61 -5.26 -11.11
CA ASP A 36 9.63 -6.40 -10.19
C ASP A 36 9.86 -6.00 -8.72
N CYS A 37 10.46 -4.83 -8.50
CA CYS A 37 10.79 -4.32 -7.18
C CYS A 37 11.10 -2.82 -7.21
N LEU A 38 11.25 -2.20 -6.04
CA LEU A 38 11.71 -0.82 -5.96
C LEU A 38 13.14 -0.65 -6.49
N THR A 39 13.34 0.44 -7.24
CA THR A 39 14.68 0.90 -7.63
C THR A 39 15.50 1.32 -6.40
N SER A 40 16.82 1.38 -6.53
CA SER A 40 17.71 1.82 -5.46
C SER A 40 17.38 3.25 -4.98
N ALA A 41 17.05 4.15 -5.91
CA ALA A 41 16.64 5.52 -5.59
C ALA A 41 15.35 5.56 -4.76
N CYS A 42 14.33 4.79 -5.15
CA CYS A 42 13.08 4.69 -4.41
C CYS A 42 13.27 4.06 -3.01
N ARG A 43 14.13 3.05 -2.87
CA ARG A 43 14.48 2.48 -1.55
C ARG A 43 15.16 3.50 -0.64
N GLN A 44 16.11 4.27 -1.16
CA GLN A 44 16.77 5.33 -0.38
C GLN A 44 15.78 6.41 0.03
N MET A 45 14.85 6.78 -0.85
CA MET A 45 13.77 7.71 -0.50
C MET A 45 12.87 7.15 0.60
N LEU A 46 12.45 5.88 0.48
CA LEU A 46 11.64 5.22 1.51
C LEU A 46 12.38 5.22 2.86
N GLN A 47 13.67 4.88 2.90
CA GLN A 47 14.46 4.92 4.12
C GLN A 47 14.49 6.32 4.75
N ARG A 48 14.62 7.38 3.94
CA ARG A 48 14.59 8.77 4.42
C ARG A 48 13.22 9.15 4.96
N ILE A 49 12.14 8.72 4.30
CA ILE A 49 10.77 8.93 4.77
C ILE A 49 10.60 8.26 6.13
N LEU A 50 10.97 6.98 6.26
CA LEU A 50 10.84 6.23 7.51
C LEU A 50 11.59 6.89 8.67
N VAL A 51 12.85 7.29 8.45
CA VAL A 51 13.65 8.01 9.46
C VAL A 51 13.02 9.34 9.86
N ALA A 52 12.44 10.07 8.90
CA ALA A 52 11.76 11.33 9.18
C ALA A 52 10.46 11.12 9.98
N LEU A 53 9.77 10.00 9.78
CA LEU A 53 8.59 9.63 10.56
C LEU A 53 8.94 9.18 11.97
N ASN A 54 10.02 8.43 12.14
CA ASN A 54 10.59 8.07 13.43
C ASN A 54 12.07 7.69 13.25
N ALA A 55 12.96 8.32 14.03
CA ALA A 55 14.40 8.07 13.97
C ALA A 55 14.78 6.62 14.32
N GLU A 56 13.94 5.91 15.07
CA GLU A 56 14.10 4.48 15.37
C GLU A 56 14.06 3.60 14.11
N PHE A 57 13.48 4.10 13.02
CA PHE A 57 13.37 3.36 11.75
C PHE A 57 14.63 3.41 10.88
N LYS A 58 15.76 3.87 11.41
CA LYS A 58 17.03 3.96 10.68
C LYS A 58 17.48 2.66 10.03
N GLU A 59 17.19 1.52 10.66
CA GLU A 59 17.54 0.19 10.17
C GLU A 59 16.29 -0.66 9.86
N ALA A 60 15.12 -0.02 9.76
CA ALA A 60 13.83 -0.72 9.72
C ALA A 60 13.29 -0.97 8.31
N VAL A 61 14.03 -0.68 7.24
CA VAL A 61 13.67 -1.19 5.90
C VAL A 61 13.92 -2.70 5.91
N GLY A 62 12.90 -3.43 6.33
CA GLY A 62 12.86 -4.88 6.31
C GLY A 62 12.89 -5.44 4.90
N HIS A 63 12.77 -6.77 4.82
CA HIS A 63 12.70 -7.46 3.54
C HIS A 63 11.50 -6.97 2.72
N GLU A 64 11.75 -6.65 1.46
CA GLU A 64 10.69 -6.26 0.52
C GLU A 64 9.90 -7.48 0.11
N HIS A 65 8.58 -7.33 0.14
CA HIS A 65 7.67 -8.34 -0.35
C HIS A 65 6.88 -7.80 -1.54
N THR A 66 7.24 -8.23 -2.74
CA THR A 66 6.49 -7.80 -3.94
C THR A 66 5.24 -8.65 -4.15
N PHE A 67 4.17 -8.00 -4.59
CA PHE A 67 2.98 -8.60 -5.14
C PHE A 67 2.80 -8.16 -6.59
N HIS A 68 2.42 -9.10 -7.45
CA HIS A 68 2.14 -8.87 -8.86
C HIS A 68 0.76 -9.41 -9.22
N TRP A 69 0.04 -8.64 -10.01
CA TRP A 69 -1.21 -9.05 -10.64
C TRP A 69 -1.17 -8.82 -12.16
N PRO A 70 -1.62 -9.79 -12.97
CA PRO A 70 -1.91 -11.17 -12.58
C PRO A 70 -0.66 -11.88 -12.04
N PHE A 71 -0.84 -13.02 -11.38
CA PHE A 71 0.31 -13.80 -10.93
C PHE A 71 1.18 -14.21 -12.12
N PRO A 72 2.52 -14.14 -12.00
CA PRO A 72 3.40 -14.53 -13.08
C PRO A 72 3.27 -16.03 -13.35
N GLY A 73 3.22 -16.39 -14.64
CA GLY A 73 2.94 -17.73 -15.11
C GLY A 73 1.45 -17.94 -15.40
N ASP A 74 1.15 -18.66 -16.48
CA ASP A 74 -0.24 -19.06 -16.77
C ASP A 74 -0.64 -20.18 -15.81
N LEU A 75 -1.31 -19.80 -14.72
CA LEU A 75 -1.82 -20.71 -13.70
C LEU A 75 -3.26 -21.16 -13.99
N GLY A 76 -3.87 -20.73 -15.11
CA GLY A 76 -5.29 -20.96 -15.39
C GLY A 76 -6.24 -20.37 -14.34
N LEU A 77 -5.75 -19.42 -13.54
CA LEU A 77 -6.52 -18.79 -12.47
C LEU A 77 -7.38 -17.65 -13.03
N PRO A 78 -8.56 -17.38 -12.44
CA PRO A 78 -9.34 -16.19 -12.79
C PRO A 78 -8.52 -14.91 -12.55
N THR A 79 -8.54 -13.99 -13.53
CA THR A 79 -7.78 -12.72 -13.50
C THR A 79 -8.67 -11.49 -13.37
N GLY A 80 -9.96 -11.68 -13.09
CA GLY A 80 -10.92 -10.59 -12.91
C GLY A 80 -10.78 -9.83 -11.59
N HIS A 81 -11.55 -8.75 -11.45
CA HIS A 81 -11.52 -7.85 -10.29
C HIS A 81 -11.74 -8.55 -8.95
N ARG A 82 -12.66 -9.51 -8.87
CA ARG A 82 -12.92 -10.27 -7.66
C ARG A 82 -11.72 -11.11 -7.26
N ALA A 83 -11.09 -11.77 -8.23
CA ALA A 83 -9.92 -12.60 -7.99
C ALA A 83 -8.71 -11.75 -7.56
N ALA A 84 -8.51 -10.60 -8.19
CA ALA A 84 -7.47 -9.63 -7.81
C ALA A 84 -7.64 -9.17 -6.36
N ARG A 85 -8.87 -8.81 -5.97
CA ARG A 85 -9.20 -8.40 -4.60
C ARG A 85 -8.91 -9.51 -3.59
N GLN A 86 -9.37 -10.73 -3.86
CA GLN A 86 -9.11 -11.88 -2.98
C GLN A 86 -7.61 -12.19 -2.85
N ALA A 87 -6.86 -12.10 -3.94
CA ALA A 87 -5.42 -12.31 -3.93
C ALA A 87 -4.70 -11.28 -3.04
N VAL A 88 -5.10 -10.01 -3.13
CA VAL A 88 -4.53 -8.95 -2.28
C VAL A 88 -4.96 -9.11 -0.83
N ASP A 89 -6.23 -9.42 -0.56
CA ASP A 89 -6.71 -9.70 0.80
C ASP A 89 -5.93 -10.85 1.44
N GLY A 90 -5.68 -11.92 0.69
CA GLY A 90 -4.87 -13.05 1.13
C GLY A 90 -3.42 -12.66 1.41
N PHE A 91 -2.83 -11.84 0.54
CA PHE A 91 -1.48 -11.29 0.73
C PHE A 91 -1.39 -10.44 2.01
N VAL A 92 -2.28 -9.46 2.17
CA VAL A 92 -2.32 -8.55 3.34
C VAL A 92 -2.58 -9.35 4.62
N ALA A 93 -3.52 -10.29 4.62
CA ALA A 93 -3.79 -11.16 5.75
C ALA A 93 -2.58 -12.01 6.15
N ARG A 94 -1.78 -12.49 5.18
CA ARG A 94 -0.53 -13.19 5.47
C ARG A 94 0.49 -12.24 6.10
N ARG A 95 0.73 -11.05 5.52
CA ARG A 95 1.69 -10.09 6.05
C ARG A 95 1.39 -9.66 7.48
N ARG A 96 0.11 -9.47 7.81
CA ARG A 96 -0.33 -9.13 9.17
C ARG A 96 -0.18 -10.26 10.17
N ARG A 97 -0.32 -11.52 9.73
CA ARG A 97 -0.03 -12.69 10.58
C ARG A 97 1.45 -12.80 10.89
N GLU A 98 2.31 -12.44 9.93
CA GLU A 98 3.77 -12.42 10.11
C GLU A 98 4.19 -11.26 11.04
N GLN A 99 3.63 -10.06 10.85
CA GLN A 99 3.86 -8.91 11.72
C GLN A 99 2.62 -8.00 11.74
N PRO A 100 1.86 -7.97 12.85
CA PRO A 100 0.73 -7.07 12.99
C PRO A 100 1.21 -5.62 13.02
N SER A 101 0.54 -4.74 12.26
CA SER A 101 0.77 -3.30 12.31
C SER A 101 -0.53 -2.53 12.60
N ALA A 102 -0.40 -1.41 13.30
CA ALA A 102 -1.50 -0.49 13.59
C ALA A 102 -1.76 0.53 12.46
N LEU A 103 -0.71 0.86 11.70
CA LEU A 103 -0.73 1.83 10.60
C LEU A 103 -0.28 1.18 9.29
N LEU A 104 -0.91 1.57 8.18
CA LEU A 104 -0.45 1.32 6.83
C LEU A 104 -0.25 2.64 6.09
N LEU A 105 0.98 2.94 5.70
CA LEU A 105 1.28 4.02 4.77
C LEU A 105 1.23 3.49 3.34
N ILE A 106 0.40 4.08 2.50
CA ILE A 106 0.22 3.73 1.09
C ILE A 106 0.85 4.83 0.24
N LEU A 107 1.93 4.50 -0.47
CA LEU A 107 2.64 5.38 -1.40
C LEU A 107 2.19 5.06 -2.83
N ALA A 108 1.13 5.72 -3.27
CA ALA A 108 0.41 5.46 -4.52
C ALA A 108 -0.34 6.71 -5.02
N ASP A 109 -0.16 7.06 -6.29
CA ASP A 109 -0.89 8.19 -6.90
C ASP A 109 -2.36 7.84 -7.14
N GLU A 110 -2.62 6.59 -7.53
CA GLU A 110 -3.95 6.02 -7.64
C GLU A 110 -4.16 4.93 -6.60
N THR A 111 -5.39 4.85 -6.12
CA THR A 111 -5.75 3.83 -5.15
C THR A 111 -5.94 2.50 -5.85
N PRO A 112 -5.22 1.44 -5.45
CA PRO A 112 -5.53 0.12 -5.97
C PRO A 112 -6.98 -0.23 -5.59
N PRO A 113 -7.85 -0.55 -6.56
CA PRO A 113 -9.31 -0.58 -6.39
C PRO A 113 -9.82 -1.57 -5.34
N PHE A 114 -8.92 -2.40 -4.80
CA PHE A 114 -9.19 -3.46 -3.83
C PHE A 114 -8.74 -3.14 -2.40
N LEU A 115 -7.90 -2.11 -2.16
CA LEU A 115 -7.33 -1.85 -0.82
C LEU A 115 -8.30 -1.18 0.17
N TYR A 116 -9.42 -0.64 -0.30
CA TYR A 116 -10.33 0.13 0.54
C TYR A 116 -11.68 -0.55 0.79
N GLY A 117 -11.92 -1.71 0.18
CA GLY A 117 -13.27 -2.30 0.14
C GLY A 117 -14.32 -1.30 -0.34
N ASP A 118 -15.59 -1.58 -0.12
CA ASP A 118 -16.74 -0.81 -0.63
C ASP A 118 -16.90 0.60 0.02
N ASN A 119 -15.81 1.21 0.53
CA ASN A 119 -15.78 2.56 1.09
C ASN A 119 -15.92 3.66 0.02
N SER A 120 -15.82 3.35 -1.26
CA SER A 120 -16.08 4.29 -2.36
C SER A 120 -17.54 4.24 -2.82
N ALA A 121 -18.49 4.22 -1.88
CA ALA A 121 -19.87 4.60 -2.23
C ALA A 121 -19.91 6.10 -2.61
N ASP A 122 -18.97 6.90 -2.10
CA ASP A 122 -18.77 8.29 -2.45
C ASP A 122 -17.32 8.46 -2.91
N GLY A 123 -17.10 8.95 -4.12
CA GLY A 123 -15.78 9.18 -4.73
C GLY A 123 -14.96 10.31 -4.07
N GLU A 124 -14.91 10.36 -2.74
CA GLU A 124 -14.10 11.32 -2.01
C GLU A 124 -12.62 10.94 -2.11
N ASP A 125 -11.80 11.94 -2.43
CA ASP A 125 -10.37 11.81 -2.51
C ASP A 125 -9.78 11.57 -1.10
N GLN A 126 -9.43 10.31 -0.81
CA GLN A 126 -8.87 9.87 0.47
C GLN A 126 -7.39 10.26 0.66
N HIS A 127 -6.84 11.11 -0.21
CA HIS A 127 -5.43 11.55 -0.14
C HIS A 127 -5.14 12.29 1.15
N GLY A 128 -4.11 11.87 1.89
CA GLY A 128 -3.64 12.55 3.09
C GLY A 128 -4.53 12.44 4.33
N HIS A 129 -5.61 11.65 4.27
CA HIS A 129 -6.50 11.38 5.41
C HIS A 129 -6.26 9.99 5.99
N LEU A 130 -6.37 9.86 7.31
CA LEU A 130 -6.29 8.58 8.01
C LEU A 130 -7.64 7.88 8.05
N ILE A 131 -7.71 6.66 7.52
CA ILE A 131 -8.96 5.93 7.34
C ILE A 131 -8.80 4.51 7.89
N ALA A 132 -9.77 4.03 8.68
CA ALA A 132 -9.72 2.68 9.21
C ALA A 132 -10.08 1.65 8.13
N HIS A 133 -9.22 0.65 7.92
CA HIS A 133 -9.54 -0.48 7.06
C HIS A 133 -10.55 -1.39 7.78
N ARG A 134 -11.79 -1.49 7.27
CA ARG A 134 -12.88 -2.21 7.97
C ARG A 134 -12.57 -3.68 8.25
N GLN A 135 -12.00 -4.40 7.28
CA GLN A 135 -11.67 -5.83 7.44
C GLN A 135 -10.50 -6.11 8.39
N PHE A 136 -9.47 -5.26 8.39
CA PHE A 136 -8.22 -5.55 9.09
C PHE A 136 -8.01 -4.69 10.35
N GLY A 137 -8.75 -3.60 10.52
CA GLY A 137 -8.72 -2.76 11.71
C GLY A 137 -7.48 -1.87 11.87
N PHE A 138 -6.57 -1.82 10.89
CA PHE A 138 -5.46 -0.85 10.88
C PHE A 138 -5.91 0.49 10.26
N ALA A 139 -5.24 1.58 10.64
CA ALA A 139 -5.47 2.88 10.01
C ALA A 139 -4.55 3.08 8.81
N MET A 140 -5.10 3.58 7.71
CA MET A 140 -4.44 3.75 6.43
C MET A 140 -4.28 5.23 6.12
N LEU A 141 -3.17 5.60 5.50
CA LEU A 141 -3.02 6.90 4.86
C LEU A 141 -2.44 6.70 3.47
N ARG A 142 -3.12 7.24 2.45
CA ARG A 142 -2.59 7.32 1.09
C ARG A 142 -1.88 8.64 0.87
N THR A 143 -0.76 8.60 0.18
CA THR A 143 -0.11 9.76 -0.40
C THR A 143 0.62 9.37 -1.69
N HIS A 144 1.34 10.30 -2.30
CA HIS A 144 2.03 10.15 -3.59
C HIS A 144 2.94 8.91 -3.66
N SER A 145 3.09 8.35 -4.85
CA SER A 145 4.01 7.24 -5.09
C SER A 145 5.47 7.65 -4.92
N LEU A 146 6.34 6.68 -4.59
CA LEU A 146 7.78 6.94 -4.50
C LEU A 146 8.35 7.45 -5.82
N HIS A 147 7.86 6.91 -6.95
CA HIS A 147 8.34 7.28 -8.29
C HIS A 147 7.90 8.68 -8.68
N ALA A 148 6.65 9.06 -8.40
CA ALA A 148 6.18 10.43 -8.62
C ALA A 148 6.94 11.44 -7.76
N MET A 149 7.16 11.13 -6.47
CA MET A 149 7.98 11.96 -5.59
C MET A 149 9.45 12.03 -6.02
N GLU A 150 9.99 10.98 -6.65
CA GLU A 150 11.35 10.98 -7.18
C GLU A 150 11.48 11.94 -8.36
N ALA A 151 10.51 11.93 -9.26
CA ALA A 151 10.44 12.81 -10.42
C ALA A 151 10.11 14.27 -10.09
N ASP A 152 9.26 14.54 -9.08
CA ASP A 152 8.82 15.89 -8.71
C ASP A 152 9.03 16.21 -7.22
N GLY A 153 9.94 17.16 -6.96
CA GLY A 153 10.23 17.64 -5.61
C GLY A 153 9.07 18.38 -4.92
N ALA A 154 8.10 18.92 -5.65
CA ALA A 154 6.90 19.53 -5.07
C ALA A 154 6.02 18.48 -4.37
N LEU A 155 5.93 17.28 -4.94
CA LEU A 155 5.16 16.17 -4.37
C LEU A 155 5.72 15.70 -3.03
N LYS A 156 7.04 15.79 -2.81
CA LYS A 156 7.66 15.49 -1.51
C LYS A 156 7.10 16.35 -0.38
N ARG A 157 6.87 17.64 -0.64
CA ARG A 157 6.31 18.57 0.36
C ARG A 157 4.86 18.22 0.69
N SER A 158 4.05 17.95 -0.32
CA SER A 158 2.66 17.51 -0.13
C SER A 158 2.59 16.17 0.60
N ALA A 159 3.43 15.20 0.23
CA ALA A 159 3.49 13.90 0.90
C ALA A 159 3.92 14.04 2.36
N TRP A 160 4.91 14.88 2.64
CA TRP A 160 5.34 15.16 4.00
C TRP A 160 4.24 15.77 4.86
N GLN A 161 3.46 16.71 4.32
CA GLN A 161 2.31 17.29 5.02
C GLN A 161 1.24 16.24 5.34
N ALA A 162 0.92 15.37 4.38
CA ALA A 162 -0.01 14.25 4.59
C ALA A 162 0.47 13.32 5.72
N MET A 163 1.74 12.95 5.72
CA MET A 163 2.30 12.00 6.69
C MET A 163 2.50 12.57 8.10
N GLN A 164 2.22 13.86 8.37
CA GLN A 164 2.32 14.42 9.72
C GLN A 164 1.44 13.66 10.72
N SER A 165 0.24 13.25 10.29
CA SER A 165 -0.68 12.50 11.15
C SER A 165 -0.14 11.11 11.54
N ILE A 166 0.61 10.45 10.65
CA ILE A 166 1.34 9.21 10.96
C ILE A 166 2.46 9.51 11.96
N ARG A 167 3.27 10.54 11.70
CA ARG A 167 4.38 10.93 12.59
C ARG A 167 3.89 11.18 14.02
N ASP A 168 2.81 11.94 14.17
CA ASP A 168 2.25 12.27 15.48
C ASP A 168 1.73 11.03 16.22
N ARG A 169 1.21 10.03 15.50
CA ARG A 169 0.77 8.76 16.10
C ARG A 169 1.95 7.88 16.52
N LEU A 170 2.99 7.81 15.69
CA LEU A 170 4.21 7.08 16.00
C LEU A 170 4.91 7.63 17.25
N GLN A 171 4.96 8.96 17.38
CA GLN A 171 5.55 9.64 18.54
C GLN A 171 4.73 9.44 19.83
N ARG A 172 3.40 9.40 19.73
CA ARG A 172 2.51 9.15 20.90
C ARG A 172 2.55 7.71 21.40
N GLY A 173 2.86 6.74 20.52
CA GLY A 173 3.01 5.33 20.87
C GLY A 173 4.44 4.93 21.25
N ALA A 174 5.39 5.88 21.31
CA ALA A 174 6.78 5.63 21.70
C ALA A 174 7.04 5.88 23.21
N GLY A 175 5.99 5.83 24.03
CA GLY A 175 6.04 6.03 25.49
C GLY A 175 5.72 4.77 26.26
#